data_AF-A0A7Y3B847-F1
#
_entry.id   AF-A0A7Y3B847-F1
#
_cell.length_a   1.000
_cell.length_b   1.000
_cell.length_c   1.000
_cell.angle_alpha   90.00
_cell.angle_beta   90.00
_cell.angle_gamma   90.00
#
_symmetry.space_group_name_H-M   'P 1'
#
loop_
_entity.id
_entity.type
_entity.pdbx_description
1 polymer ?
#
loop_
_entity_poly.entity_id
_entity_poly.type
_entity_poly.pdbx_seq_one_letter_code
_entity_poly.pdbx_strand_id
1 'polypeptide(L)'
;VFKQKKTEGMEYLYISKQARGLLGERSEPKDRVFTNLRYSAHMNLQLLRWCMFAGITKHITFHSARHTNAVLLLENGADIYTVSKRLGHKEIRTTEIYAKIIDKKMKEAANLVPTLELDIMETAV
;
A
#
# COMPACT_ATOMS: atom_id res chain seq x y z
N VAL A 1 -0.77 -18.93 11.72
CA VAL A 1 -1.76 -17.83 11.70
C VAL A 1 -1.15 -16.61 12.38
N PHE A 2 -1.24 -15.43 11.78
CA PHE A 2 -0.69 -14.20 12.37
C PHE A 2 -1.67 -13.65 13.41
N LYS A 3 -1.22 -13.46 14.65
CA LYS A 3 -2.00 -12.78 15.70
C LYS A 3 -1.59 -11.31 15.73
N GLN A 4 -2.50 -10.44 15.33
CA GLN A 4 -2.21 -9.01 15.27
C GLN A 4 -2.20 -8.42 16.69
N LYS A 5 -1.06 -7.83 17.09
CA LYS A 5 -0.90 -7.30 18.46
C LYS A 5 -1.87 -6.17 18.80
N LYS A 6 -2.33 -5.41 17.81
CA LYS A 6 -3.22 -4.27 18.02
C LYS A 6 -4.68 -4.70 18.16
N THR A 7 -5.18 -5.54 17.27
CA THR A 7 -6.61 -5.92 17.20
C THR A 7 -6.93 -7.25 17.88
N GLU A 8 -5.91 -7.98 18.35
CA GLU A 8 -5.98 -9.34 18.93
C GLU A 8 -6.59 -10.42 18.01
N GLY A 9 -7.08 -10.03 16.83
CA GLY A 9 -7.66 -10.91 15.82
C GLY A 9 -6.63 -11.77 15.12
N MET A 10 -7.08 -12.95 14.71
CA MET A 10 -6.39 -13.79 13.73
C MET A 10 -6.65 -13.24 12.34
N GLU A 11 -5.60 -12.84 11.62
CA GLU A 11 -5.74 -12.28 10.28
C GLU A 11 -4.90 -13.06 9.26
N TYR A 12 -5.46 -13.17 8.06
CA TYR A 12 -4.79 -13.66 6.87
C TYR A 12 -4.53 -12.49 5.93
N LEU A 13 -3.26 -12.28 5.58
CA LEU A 13 -2.86 -11.28 4.59
C LEU A 13 -2.49 -11.97 3.30
N TYR A 14 -3.28 -11.70 2.26
CA TYR A 14 -3.00 -12.18 0.92
C TYR A 14 -1.83 -11.39 0.30
N ILE A 15 -0.92 -12.12 -0.34
CA ILE A 15 0.19 -11.58 -1.13
C ILE A 15 -0.02 -11.91 -2.60
N SER A 16 0.51 -11.07 -3.49
CA SER A 16 0.42 -11.32 -4.93
C SER A 16 1.22 -12.55 -5.35
N LYS A 17 0.91 -13.11 -6.52
CA LYS A 17 1.69 -14.21 -7.12
C LYS A 17 3.17 -13.83 -7.29
N GLN A 18 3.44 -12.59 -7.69
CA GLN A 18 4.80 -12.05 -7.81
C GLN A 18 5.53 -12.06 -6.46
N ALA A 19 4.91 -11.51 -5.41
CA ALA A 19 5.49 -11.52 -4.07
C ALA A 19 5.72 -12.95 -3.57
N ARG A 20 4.78 -13.87 -3.84
CA ARG A 20 4.96 -15.29 -3.53
C ARG A 20 6.14 -15.90 -4.29
N GLY A 21 6.32 -15.58 -5.58
CA GLY A 21 7.44 -16.06 -6.39
C GLY A 21 8.79 -15.60 -5.82
N LEU A 22 8.89 -14.37 -5.33
CA LEU A 22 10.10 -13.83 -4.71
C LEU A 22 10.50 -14.53 -3.40
N LEU A 23 9.58 -15.24 -2.74
CA LEU A 23 9.88 -16.00 -1.51
C LEU A 23 10.59 -17.33 -1.79
N GLY A 24 10.69 -17.76 -3.05
CA GLY A 24 11.32 -19.03 -3.41
C GLY A 24 10.51 -20.27 -3.02
N GLU A 25 11.21 -21.40 -2.87
CA GLU A 25 10.60 -22.67 -2.49
C GLU A 25 10.17 -22.66 -1.02
N ARG A 26 9.10 -23.39 -0.72
CA ARG A 26 8.56 -23.48 0.63
C ARG A 26 9.34 -24.56 1.39
N SER A 27 10.01 -24.17 2.47
CA SER A 27 10.62 -25.08 3.45
C SER A 27 9.58 -25.74 4.36
N GLU A 28 10.00 -26.36 5.47
CA GLU A 28 9.07 -27.03 6.38
C GLU A 28 8.08 -26.04 7.02
N PRO A 29 6.87 -26.48 7.39
CA PRO A 29 5.84 -25.60 7.95
C PRO A 29 6.26 -24.80 9.20
N LYS A 30 7.27 -25.28 9.93
CA LYS A 30 7.78 -24.66 11.17
C LYS A 30 8.93 -23.69 10.91
N ASP A 31 9.51 -23.69 9.71
CA ASP A 31 10.65 -22.86 9.37
C ASP A 31 10.24 -21.40 9.20
N ARG A 32 11.19 -20.51 9.50
CA ARG A 32 11.01 -19.08 9.22
C ARG A 32 11.13 -18.84 7.73
N VAL A 33 10.17 -18.11 7.16
CA VAL A 33 10.23 -17.65 5.76
C VAL A 33 11.48 -16.79 5.51
N PHE A 34 11.86 -15.94 6.47
CA PHE A 34 13.08 -15.13 6.40
C PHE A 34 14.04 -15.54 7.53
N THR A 35 15.04 -16.35 7.22
CA THR A 35 16.02 -16.86 8.19
C THR A 35 17.05 -15.81 8.60
N ASN A 36 17.45 -14.94 7.66
CA ASN A 36 18.49 -13.93 7.85
C ASN A 36 17.95 -12.52 8.12
N LEU A 37 16.63 -12.34 8.21
CA LEU A 37 16.02 -11.05 8.49
C LEU A 37 15.78 -10.89 9.99
N ARG A 38 16.66 -10.14 10.66
CA ARG A 38 16.48 -9.72 12.06
C ARG A 38 16.43 -8.21 12.13
N TYR A 39 15.42 -7.65 12.81
CA TYR A 39 15.36 -6.20 13.01
C TYR A 39 16.51 -5.76 13.90
N SER A 40 17.52 -5.13 13.31
CA SER A 40 18.76 -4.72 13.98
C SER A 40 19.34 -3.49 13.29
N ALA A 41 20.23 -2.78 13.99
CA ALA A 41 20.98 -1.67 13.41
C ALA A 41 21.76 -2.11 12.14
N HIS A 42 22.31 -3.33 12.14
CA HIS A 42 23.01 -3.88 10.98
C HIS A 42 22.08 -4.03 9.76
N MET A 43 20.87 -4.56 9.94
CA MET A 43 19.92 -4.69 8.84
C MET A 43 19.44 -3.33 8.32
N ASN A 44 19.29 -2.34 9.19
CA ASN A 44 18.96 -0.98 8.77
C ASN A 44 20.10 -0.37 7.92
N LEU A 45 21.36 -0.69 8.23
CA LEU A 45 22.50 -0.28 7.39
C LEU A 45 22.47 -0.95 6.01
N GLN A 46 22.11 -2.24 5.94
CA GLN A 46 21.97 -2.92 4.64
C GLN A 46 20.85 -2.30 3.79
N LEU A 47 19.71 -1.98 4.41
CA LEU A 47 18.63 -1.27 3.74
C LEU A 47 19.10 0.09 3.20
N LEU A 48 19.82 0.86 4.02
CA LEU A 48 20.40 2.14 3.59
C LEU A 48 21.34 1.98 2.40
N ARG A 49 22.22 0.95 2.43
CA ARG A 49 23.12 0.64 1.32
C ARG A 49 22.35 0.35 0.03
N TRP A 50 21.32 -0.48 0.09
CA TRP A 50 20.47 -0.76 -1.08
C TRP A 50 19.80 0.50 -1.61
N CYS A 51 19.31 1.38 -0.74
CA CYS A 51 18.76 2.67 -1.15
C CYS A 51 19.80 3.54 -1.87
N MET A 52 21.02 3.63 -1.34
CA MET A 52 22.10 4.37 -1.99
C MET A 52 22.46 3.80 -3.37
N PHE A 53 22.55 2.47 -3.51
CA PHE A 53 22.79 1.83 -4.80
C PHE A 53 21.66 2.08 -5.81
N ALA A 54 20.42 2.22 -5.34
CA ALA A 54 19.27 2.58 -6.17
C ALA A 54 19.15 4.09 -6.43
N GLY A 55 20.10 4.92 -5.96
CA GLY A 55 20.05 6.37 -6.10
C GLY A 55 19.02 7.07 -5.20
N ILE A 56 18.51 6.38 -4.18
CA ILE A 56 17.50 6.91 -3.25
C ILE A 56 18.22 7.61 -2.10
N THR A 57 18.14 8.93 -2.07
CA THR A 57 18.75 9.79 -1.03
C THR A 57 17.87 9.99 0.19
N LYS A 58 16.57 9.66 0.10
CA LYS A 58 15.64 9.76 1.21
C LYS A 58 15.93 8.67 2.25
N HIS A 59 15.75 8.99 3.53
CA HIS A 59 15.81 7.99 4.59
C HIS A 59 14.61 7.02 4.48
N ILE A 60 14.90 5.75 4.18
CA ILE A 60 13.91 4.68 4.01
C ILE A 60 14.01 3.68 5.16
N THR A 61 12.85 3.30 5.70
CA THR A 61 12.72 2.21 6.68
C THR A 61 11.67 1.21 6.21
N PHE A 62 11.51 0.10 6.94
CA PHE A 62 10.39 -0.82 6.71
C PHE A 62 9.02 -0.13 6.84
N HIS A 63 8.90 0.94 7.64
CA HIS A 63 7.67 1.72 7.72
C HIS A 63 7.39 2.48 6.43
N SER A 64 8.43 2.98 5.75
CA SER A 64 8.32 3.63 4.43
C SER A 64 7.79 2.66 3.37
N ALA A 65 8.25 1.40 3.37
CA ALA A 65 7.75 0.37 2.47
C ALA A 65 6.25 0.07 2.70
N ARG A 66 5.82 0.04 3.96
CA ARG A 66 4.40 -0.10 4.33
C ARG A 66 3.55 1.06 3.84
N HIS A 67 4.04 2.30 3.98
CA HIS A 67 3.36 3.47 3.42
C HIS A 67 3.25 3.38 1.90
N THR A 68 4.34 3.05 1.23
CA THR A 68 4.37 2.88 -0.22
C THR A 68 3.37 1.83 -0.69
N ASN A 69 3.27 0.69 0.02
CA ASN A 69 2.26 -0.32 -0.29
C ASN A 69 0.82 0.20 -0.15
N ALA A 70 0.51 0.96 0.91
CA ALA A 70 -0.81 1.53 1.11
C ALA A 70 -1.17 2.54 0.02
N VAL A 71 -0.26 3.46 -0.31
CA VAL A 71 -0.42 4.45 -1.37
C VAL A 71 -0.67 3.76 -2.71
N LEU A 72 0.19 2.81 -3.10
CA LEU A 72 0.03 2.09 -4.36
C LEU A 72 -1.29 1.32 -4.44
N LEU A 73 -1.76 0.73 -3.35
CA LEU A 73 -3.06 0.05 -3.35
C LEU A 73 -4.21 1.05 -3.61
N LEU A 74 -4.20 2.20 -2.93
CA LEU A 74 -5.18 3.26 -3.16
C LEU A 74 -5.10 3.80 -4.59
N GLU A 75 -3.89 4.08 -5.09
CA GLU A 75 -3.64 4.55 -6.45
C GLU A 75 -4.07 3.54 -7.53
N ASN A 76 -4.04 2.24 -7.23
CA ASN A 76 -4.52 1.19 -8.13
C ASN A 76 -5.98 0.78 -7.89
N GLY A 77 -6.72 1.51 -7.04
CA GLY A 77 -8.18 1.41 -6.95
C GLY A 77 -8.70 0.56 -5.80
N ALA A 78 -7.84 0.11 -4.89
CA ALA A 78 -8.31 -0.47 -3.65
C ALA A 78 -9.04 0.59 -2.81
N ASP A 79 -10.12 0.18 -2.15
CA ASP A 79 -10.86 1.06 -1.25
C ASP A 79 -10.10 1.29 0.07
N ILE A 80 -10.37 2.43 0.71
CA ILE A 80 -9.71 2.83 1.95
C ILE A 80 -9.98 1.86 3.11
N TYR A 81 -11.13 1.20 3.16
CA TYR A 81 -11.45 0.24 4.22
C TYR A 81 -10.61 -1.03 4.08
N THR A 82 -10.47 -1.56 2.86
CA THR A 82 -9.60 -2.69 2.54
C THR A 82 -8.15 -2.39 2.89
N VAL A 83 -7.66 -1.20 2.53
CA VAL A 83 -6.29 -0.78 2.90
C VAL A 83 -6.16 -0.64 4.42
N SER A 84 -7.11 -0.01 5.09
CA SER A 84 -7.11 0.15 6.56
C SER A 84 -7.08 -1.20 7.29
N LYS A 85 -7.89 -2.17 6.84
CA LYS A 85 -7.92 -3.53 7.38
C LYS A 85 -6.62 -4.29 7.10
N ARG A 86 -6.07 -4.19 5.88
CA ARG A 86 -4.75 -4.78 5.54
C ARG A 86 -3.63 -4.23 6.42
N LEU A 87 -3.74 -2.97 6.82
CA LEU A 87 -2.82 -2.33 7.76
C LEU A 87 -3.14 -2.69 9.23
N GLY A 88 -4.30 -3.22 9.57
CA GLY A 88 -4.66 -3.50 10.97
C GLY A 88 -4.82 -2.21 11.78
N HIS A 89 -5.33 -1.16 11.15
CA HIS A 89 -5.69 0.07 11.84
C HIS A 89 -7.06 -0.12 12.51
N LYS A 90 -7.15 0.14 13.82
CA LYS A 90 -8.41 0.09 14.58
C LYS A 90 -9.41 1.16 14.14
N GLU A 91 -8.87 2.33 13.81
CA GLU A 91 -9.63 3.49 13.39
C GLU A 91 -9.21 3.90 11.99
N ILE A 92 -10.20 4.14 11.12
CA ILE A 92 -9.97 4.58 9.74
C ILE A 92 -9.22 5.91 9.68
N ARG A 93 -9.36 6.76 10.71
CA ARG A 93 -8.65 8.03 10.89
C ARG A 93 -7.13 7.91 10.74
N THR A 94 -6.56 6.76 11.11
CA THR A 94 -5.11 6.52 10.94
C THR A 94 -4.72 6.32 9.47
N THR A 95 -5.67 5.92 8.63
CA THR A 95 -5.53 5.72 7.17
C THR A 95 -5.92 6.98 6.38
N GLU A 96 -6.68 7.91 6.97
CA GLU A 96 -7.01 9.22 6.39
C GLU A 96 -5.80 10.11 6.12
N ILE A 97 -4.62 9.77 6.65
CA ILE A 97 -3.35 10.41 6.25
C ILE A 97 -3.10 10.31 4.72
N TYR A 98 -3.77 9.39 4.02
CA TYR A 98 -3.72 9.25 2.57
C TYR A 98 -4.86 9.97 1.82
N ALA A 99 -5.67 10.79 2.51
CA ALA A 99 -6.82 11.49 1.93
C ALA A 99 -6.48 12.27 0.65
N LYS A 100 -5.29 12.90 0.58
CA LYS A 100 -4.84 13.63 -0.62
C LYS A 100 -4.81 12.78 -1.89
N ILE A 101 -4.51 11.48 -1.77
CA ILE A 101 -4.51 10.54 -2.90
C ILE A 101 -5.94 10.22 -3.31
N ILE A 102 -6.84 10.08 -2.33
CA ILE A 102 -8.27 9.86 -2.57
C ILE A 102 -8.87 11.07 -3.28
N ASP A 103 -8.54 12.30 -2.85
CA ASP A 103 -9.01 13.53 -3.49
C ASP A 103 -8.60 13.61 -4.97
N LYS A 104 -7.34 13.25 -5.29
CA LYS A 104 -6.87 13.19 -6.68
C LYS A 104 -7.73 12.21 -7.50
N LYS A 105 -8.00 11.02 -6.95
CA LYS A 105 -8.86 10.04 -7.60
C LYS A 105 -10.30 10.49 -7.76
N MET A 106 -10.85 11.22 -6.79
CA MET A 106 -12.20 11.78 -6.91
C MET A 106 -12.29 12.77 -8.06
N LYS A 107 -11.27 13.60 -8.25
CA LYS A 107 -11.20 14.50 -9.42
C LYS A 107 -11.11 13.73 -10.73
N GLU A 108 -10.28 12.69 -10.81
CA GLU A 108 -10.20 11.83 -11.99
C GLU A 108 -11.54 11.14 -12.28
N ALA A 109 -12.21 10.64 -11.24
CA ALA A 109 -13.51 9.97 -11.36
C ALA A 109 -14.62 10.91 -11.84
N ALA A 110 -14.60 12.19 -11.44
CA ALA A 110 -15.56 13.18 -11.92
C ALA A 110 -15.49 13.37 -13.45
N ASN A 111 -14.31 13.18 -14.05
CA ASN A 111 -14.10 13.29 -15.49
C ASN A 111 -14.49 12.02 -16.28
N LEU A 112 -14.92 10.94 -15.61
CA LEU A 112 -15.39 9.73 -16.29
C LEU A 112 -16.81 9.88 -16.84
N VAL A 113 -17.55 10.90 -16.38
CA VAL A 113 -18.86 11.23 -16.95
C VAL A 113 -18.64 11.68 -18.40
N PRO A 114 -19.28 11.03 -19.39
CA PRO A 114 -19.12 11.42 -20.79
C PRO A 114 -19.48 12.89 -21.02
N THR A 115 -18.73 13.56 -21.90
CA THR A 115 -19.10 14.90 -22.35
C THR A 115 -20.43 14.82 -23.07
N LEU A 116 -21.43 15.54 -22.57
CA LEU A 116 -22.72 15.68 -23.22
C LEU A 116 -22.58 16.77 -24.30
N GLU A 117 -22.82 16.40 -25.56
CA GLU A 117 -23.04 17.37 -26.63
C GLU A 117 -24.41 18.01 -26.40
N LEU A 118 -24.41 19.11 -25.66
CA LEU A 118 -25.60 19.92 -25.47
C LEU A 118 -25.68 20.88 -26.65
N ASP A 119 -26.56 20.56 -27.61
CA ASP A 119 -27.05 21.52 -28.60
C ASP A 119 -27.90 22.58 -27.87
N ILE A 120 -27.21 23.51 -27.21
CA ILE A 120 -27.84 24.76 -26.79
C ILE A 120 -28.11 25.53 -28.07
N MET A 121 -29.31 25.33 -28.63
CA MET A 121 -29.87 26.22 -29.63
C MET A 121 -29.77 27.63 -29.07
N GLU A 122 -28.90 28.44 -29.70
CA GLU A 122 -28.85 29.87 -29.51
C GLU A 122 -30.24 30.41 -29.90
N THR A 123 -31.13 30.54 -28.92
CA THR A 123 -32.36 31.31 -29.09
C THR A 123 -31.93 32.75 -29.27
N ALA A 124 -31.81 33.14 -30.55
CA ALA A 124 -31.69 34.50 -31.01
C ALA A 124 -32.75 35.38 -30.34
N VAL A 125 -32.29 36.49 -29.77
CA VAL A 125 -33.09 37.70 -29.48
C VAL A 125 -32.35 38.87 -30.09
#